data_AF-A0A855X2W1-F1
#
_entry.id   AF-A0A855X2W1-F1
#
_cell.length_a   1.000
_cell.length_b   1.000
_cell.length_c   1.000
_cell.angle_alpha   90.00
_cell.angle_beta   90.00
_cell.angle_gamma   90.00
#
_symmetry.space_group_name_H-M   'P 1'
#
loop_
_entity.id
_entity.type
_entity.pdbx_description
1 polymer ?
#
loop_
_entity_poly.entity_id
_entity_poly.type
_entity_poly.pdbx_seq_one_letter_code
_entity_poly.pdbx_strand_id
1 'polypeptide(L)'
;MSLRINHNLAALNGNRNLKLTTEALSKSMQKLSSGFRINQAADDPAGLVISEQFRSQIAGLNRAIQNSEGSISMIQTAEGALTEINNLLISMRELAIHAANEGFNDVDQLAADQAEIANALKTIDRISTNTQFGTKKILDGSKDNIATITSANT
;
A
#
# COMPACT_ATOMS: atom_id res chain seq x y z
N MET A 1 19.77 70.78 18.59
CA MET A 1 20.21 69.65 17.75
C MET A 1 21.74 69.53 17.85
N SER A 2 22.23 68.52 18.57
CA SER A 2 23.67 68.30 18.72
C SER A 2 24.27 67.77 17.42
N LEU A 3 24.81 68.65 16.58
CA LEU A 3 25.47 68.30 15.34
C LEU A 3 26.89 67.79 15.64
N ARG A 4 27.05 66.47 15.80
CA ARG A 4 28.37 65.82 15.87
C ARG A 4 28.79 65.38 14.48
N ILE A 5 29.91 65.90 14.00
CA ILE A 5 30.40 65.72 12.62
C ILE A 5 30.97 64.31 12.37
N ASN A 6 31.46 63.63 13.42
CA ASN A 6 32.08 62.30 13.28
C ASN A 6 31.09 61.12 13.21
N HIS A 7 29.86 61.26 13.70
CA HIS A 7 28.89 60.16 13.74
C HIS A 7 27.53 60.64 13.25
N ASN A 8 27.12 60.16 12.07
CA ASN A 8 25.82 60.47 11.49
C ASN A 8 24.75 59.50 11.99
N LEU A 9 24.12 59.84 13.11
CA LEU A 9 23.05 59.06 13.74
C LEU A 9 21.81 58.90 12.83
N ALA A 10 21.50 59.89 11.99
CA ALA A 10 20.37 59.82 11.06
C ALA A 10 20.63 58.78 9.95
N ALA A 11 21.83 58.78 9.37
CA ALA A 11 22.24 57.76 8.40
C ALA A 11 22.30 56.36 9.03
N LEU A 12 22.77 56.24 10.27
CA LEU A 12 22.84 54.96 10.98
C LEU A 12 21.44 54.39 11.30
N ASN A 13 20.49 55.25 11.66
CA ASN A 13 19.08 54.86 11.84
C ASN A 13 18.42 54.49 10.50
N GLY A 14 18.70 55.24 9.43
CA GLY A 14 18.25 54.92 8.08
C GLY A 14 18.76 53.56 7.61
N ASN A 15 20.04 53.26 7.83
CA ASN A 15 20.63 51.96 7.50
C ASN A 15 20.01 50.81 8.31
N ARG A 16 19.75 51.00 9.61
CA ARG A 16 19.04 49.99 10.44
C ARG A 16 17.65 49.67 9.91
N ASN A 17 16.86 50.69 9.57
CA ASN A 17 15.52 50.49 9.02
C ASN A 17 15.57 49.80 7.65
N LEU A 18 16.51 50.19 6.78
CA LEU A 18 16.71 49.54 5.48
C LEU A 18 17.13 48.07 5.63
N LYS A 19 17.96 47.74 6.62
CA LYS A 19 18.34 46.36 6.90
C LYS A 19 17.13 45.52 7.33
N LEU A 20 16.30 46.03 8.24
CA LEU A 20 15.07 45.35 8.69
C LEU A 20 14.08 45.13 7.53
N THR A 21 13.87 46.12 6.65
CA THR A 21 12.99 45.96 5.49
C THR A 21 13.55 44.98 4.46
N THR A 22 14.86 44.98 4.25
CA THR A 22 15.52 44.01 3.35
C THR A 22 15.38 42.58 3.87
N GLU A 23 15.53 42.37 5.18
CA GLU A 23 15.32 41.06 5.82
C GLU A 23 13.85 40.59 5.69
N ALA A 24 12.89 41.48 5.93
CA ALA A 24 11.46 41.17 5.76
C ALA A 24 11.06 40.85 4.31
N LEU A 25 11.63 41.59 3.35
CA LEU A 25 11.46 41.33 1.91
C LEU A 25 12.05 39.98 1.53
N SER A 26 13.25 39.66 2.03
CA SER A 26 13.91 38.37 1.78
C SER A 26 13.08 37.20 2.32
N LYS A 27 12.50 37.32 3.52
CA LYS A 27 11.58 36.31 4.07
C LYS A 27 10.31 36.15 3.22
N SER A 28 9.74 37.25 2.74
CA SER A 28 8.54 37.22 1.88
C SER A 28 8.84 36.55 0.54
N MET A 29 9.99 36.86 -0.07
CA MET A 29 10.48 36.19 -1.27
C MET A 29 10.72 34.69 -1.04
N GLN A 30 11.27 34.31 0.12
CA GLN A 30 11.46 32.90 0.48
C GLN A 30 10.12 32.16 0.56
N LYS A 31 9.11 32.75 1.23
CA LYS A 31 7.75 32.19 1.32
C LYS A 31 7.11 32.05 -0.06
N LEU A 32 7.21 33.09 -0.89
CA LEU A 32 6.69 33.06 -2.26
C LEU A 32 7.36 31.97 -3.11
N SER A 33 8.69 31.85 -3.06
CA SER A 33 9.43 30.86 -3.83
C SER A 33 9.16 29.42 -3.38
N SER A 34 8.91 29.22 -2.09
CA SER A 34 8.64 27.89 -1.52
C SER A 34 7.18 27.46 -1.62
N GLY A 35 6.25 28.41 -1.71
CA GLY A 35 4.81 28.16 -1.52
C GLY A 35 4.39 27.83 -0.08
N PHE A 36 5.31 27.68 0.88
CA PHE A 36 4.99 27.36 2.26
C PHE A 36 4.95 28.60 3.16
N ARG A 37 3.98 28.62 4.08
CA ARG A 37 3.85 29.67 5.09
C ARG A 37 4.99 29.64 6.12
N ILE A 38 5.44 28.44 6.49
CA ILE A 38 6.51 28.18 7.47
C ILE A 38 7.67 27.51 6.73
N ASN A 39 8.79 28.22 6.59
CA ASN A 39 10.00 27.71 5.93
C ASN A 39 11.17 27.44 6.89
N GLN A 40 11.16 28.09 8.05
CA GLN A 40 12.21 27.96 9.05
C GLN A 40 11.56 27.63 10.39
N ALA A 41 12.20 26.74 11.15
CA ALA A 41 11.79 26.41 12.52
C ALA A 41 11.77 27.64 13.45
N ALA A 42 12.53 28.70 13.09
CA ALA A 42 12.58 29.95 13.84
C ALA A 42 11.31 30.82 13.69
N ASP A 43 10.52 30.66 12.62
CA ASP A 43 9.32 31.48 12.39
C ASP A 43 8.08 30.89 13.11
N ASP A 44 7.95 29.55 13.20
CA ASP A 44 6.85 28.84 13.90
C ASP A 44 7.26 27.38 14.20
N PRO A 45 7.91 27.11 15.35
CA PRO A 45 8.42 25.78 15.66
C PRO A 45 7.30 24.76 15.90
N ALA A 46 6.20 25.15 16.55
CA ALA A 46 5.08 24.27 16.82
C ALA A 46 4.32 23.91 15.53
N GLY A 47 4.07 24.89 14.66
CA GLY A 47 3.45 24.67 13.36
C GLY A 47 4.32 23.80 12.44
N LEU A 48 5.65 23.96 12.49
CA LEU A 48 6.57 23.11 11.74
C LEU A 48 6.51 21.65 12.22
N VAL A 49 6.56 21.41 13.54
CA VAL A 49 6.49 20.05 14.11
C VAL A 49 5.20 19.33 13.70
N ILE A 50 4.06 19.99 13.80
CA ILE A 50 2.77 19.41 13.38
C ILE A 50 2.76 19.14 11.88
N SER A 51 3.31 20.05 11.06
CA SER A 51 3.36 19.86 9.61
C SER A 51 4.24 18.68 9.20
N GLU A 52 5.36 18.46 9.90
CA GLU A 52 6.24 17.31 9.66
C GLU A 52 5.60 16.01 10.19
N GLN A 53 4.84 16.07 11.28
CA GLN A 53 4.04 14.93 11.73
C GLN A 53 3.00 14.55 10.68
N PHE A 54 2.26 15.50 10.12
CA PHE A 54 1.32 15.20 9.02
C PHE A 54 2.03 14.72 7.76
N ARG A 55 3.19 15.28 7.41
CA ARG A 55 4.01 14.79 6.30
C ARG A 55 4.41 13.33 6.50
N SER A 56 4.82 12.96 7.71
CA SER A 56 5.16 11.58 8.06
C SER A 56 3.94 10.64 7.97
N GLN A 57 2.78 11.08 8.44
CA GLN A 57 1.53 10.32 8.34
C GLN A 57 1.11 10.14 6.89
N ILE A 58 1.17 11.19 6.06
CA ILE A 58 0.89 11.12 4.63
C ILE A 58 1.84 10.13 3.94
N ALA A 59 3.13 10.16 4.27
CA ALA A 59 4.09 9.21 3.74
C ALA A 59 3.75 7.77 4.17
N GLY A 60 3.38 7.56 5.44
CA GLY A 60 2.93 6.27 5.96
C GLY A 60 1.66 5.76 5.28
N LEU A 61 0.65 6.62 5.10
CA LEU A 61 -0.59 6.30 4.39
C LEU A 61 -0.33 5.95 2.93
N ASN A 62 0.52 6.68 2.23
CA ASN A 62 0.90 6.36 0.85
C ASN A 62 1.54 4.97 0.75
N ARG A 63 2.38 4.58 1.71
CA ARG A 63 2.93 3.21 1.77
C ARG A 63 1.86 2.17 2.10
N ALA A 64 0.94 2.48 3.01
CA ALA A 64 -0.18 1.59 3.32
C ALA A 64 -1.10 1.34 2.10
N ILE A 65 -1.34 2.38 1.29
CA ILE A 65 -2.10 2.26 0.03
C ILE A 65 -1.36 1.33 -0.95
N GLN A 66 -0.07 1.56 -1.20
CA GLN A 66 0.74 0.70 -2.08
C GLN A 66 0.77 -0.76 -1.60
N ASN A 67 0.87 -0.99 -0.29
CA ASN A 67 0.82 -2.33 0.29
C ASN A 67 -0.56 -2.98 0.13
N SER A 68 -1.63 -2.19 0.21
CA SER A 68 -3.01 -2.66 0.00
C SER A 68 -3.24 -3.05 -1.45
N GLU A 69 -2.73 -2.26 -2.41
CA GLU A 69 -2.76 -2.61 -3.84
C GLU A 69 -2.05 -3.94 -4.11
N GLY A 70 -0.86 -4.14 -3.53
CA GLY A 70 -0.15 -5.42 -3.62
C GLY A 70 -0.91 -6.59 -3.00
N SER A 71 -1.63 -6.33 -1.90
CA SER A 71 -2.50 -7.34 -1.26
C SER A 71 -3.71 -7.69 -2.12
N ILE A 72 -4.31 -6.70 -2.79
CA ILE A 72 -5.40 -6.92 -3.75
C ILE A 72 -4.94 -7.81 -4.91
N SER A 73 -3.78 -7.53 -5.51
CA SER A 73 -3.23 -8.37 -6.58
C SER A 73 -2.96 -9.81 -6.13
N MET A 74 -2.51 -10.00 -4.89
CA MET A 74 -2.33 -11.32 -4.30
C MET A 74 -3.68 -12.04 -4.12
N ILE A 75 -4.71 -11.34 -3.64
CA ILE A 75 -6.06 -11.90 -3.48
C ILE A 75 -6.66 -12.27 -4.85
N GLN A 76 -6.50 -11.44 -5.88
CA GLN A 76 -6.99 -11.76 -7.24
C GLN A 76 -6.34 -13.02 -7.81
N THR A 77 -5.05 -13.23 -7.53
CA THR A 77 -4.34 -14.47 -7.93
C THR A 77 -4.91 -15.68 -7.19
N ALA A 78 -5.20 -15.54 -5.88
CA ALA A 78 -5.84 -16.59 -5.10
C ALA A 78 -7.27 -16.87 -5.60
N GLU A 79 -8.04 -15.84 -5.91
CA GLU A 79 -9.41 -15.94 -6.43
C GLU A 79 -9.45 -16.70 -7.75
N GLY A 80 -8.60 -16.36 -8.72
CA GLY A 80 -8.53 -17.08 -9.99
C GLY A 80 -8.20 -18.57 -9.83
N ALA A 81 -7.28 -18.89 -8.91
CA ALA A 81 -6.96 -20.29 -8.60
C ALA A 81 -8.13 -21.02 -7.88
N LEU A 82 -8.85 -20.34 -6.99
CA LEU A 82 -10.04 -20.89 -6.34
C LEU A 82 -11.21 -21.08 -7.31
N THR A 83 -11.36 -20.21 -8.32
CA THR A 83 -12.35 -20.39 -9.40
C THR A 83 -12.07 -21.68 -10.16
N GLU A 84 -10.81 -21.98 -10.47
CA GLU A 84 -10.43 -23.24 -11.14
C GLU A 84 -10.75 -24.46 -10.27
N ILE A 85 -10.45 -24.39 -8.97
CA ILE A 85 -10.82 -25.45 -8.02
C ILE A 85 -12.34 -25.62 -7.97
N ASN A 86 -13.11 -24.53 -7.98
CA ASN A 86 -14.58 -24.60 -7.98
C ASN A 86 -15.13 -25.30 -9.23
N ASN A 87 -14.59 -24.98 -10.42
CA ASN A 87 -14.97 -25.65 -11.67
C ASN A 87 -14.68 -27.16 -11.60
N LEU A 88 -13.51 -27.55 -11.11
CA LEU A 88 -13.16 -28.97 -10.93
C LEU A 88 -14.10 -29.69 -9.96
N LEU A 89 -14.50 -29.04 -8.87
CA LEU A 89 -15.46 -29.60 -7.92
C LEU A 89 -16.86 -29.77 -8.52
N ILE A 90 -17.28 -28.85 -9.39
CA ILE A 90 -18.54 -28.98 -10.14
C ILE A 90 -18.47 -30.19 -11.08
N SER A 91 -17.38 -30.34 -11.85
CA SER A 91 -17.19 -31.51 -12.72
C SER A 91 -17.14 -32.82 -11.93
N MET A 92 -16.47 -32.85 -10.78
CA MET A 92 -16.49 -34.03 -9.89
C MET A 92 -17.90 -34.38 -9.41
N ARG A 93 -18.74 -33.37 -9.13
CA ARG A 93 -20.14 -33.58 -8.76
C ARG A 93 -20.95 -34.14 -9.93
N GLU A 94 -20.72 -33.65 -11.14
CA GLU A 94 -21.37 -34.16 -12.35
C GLU A 94 -20.99 -35.63 -12.60
N LEU A 95 -19.70 -35.97 -12.50
CA LEU A 95 -19.19 -37.34 -12.57
C LEU A 95 -19.81 -38.24 -11.50
N ALA A 96 -19.97 -37.74 -10.26
CA ALA A 96 -20.61 -38.51 -9.19
C ALA A 96 -22.10 -38.79 -9.46
N ILE A 97 -22.83 -37.84 -10.05
CA ILE A 97 -24.23 -38.03 -10.47
C ILE A 97 -24.29 -38.98 -11.68
N HIS A 98 -23.35 -38.87 -12.61
CA HIS A 98 -23.22 -39.78 -13.74
C HIS A 98 -23.02 -41.21 -13.24
N ALA A 99 -22.03 -41.46 -12.38
CA ALA A 99 -21.75 -42.76 -11.78
C ALA A 99 -22.93 -43.35 -10.97
N ALA A 100 -23.76 -42.50 -10.35
CA ALA A 100 -24.94 -42.93 -9.60
C ALA A 100 -26.11 -43.43 -10.49
N ASN A 101 -26.07 -43.20 -11.80
CA ASN A 101 -27.07 -43.75 -12.73
C ASN A 101 -26.77 -45.22 -13.08
N GLU A 102 -27.10 -46.13 -12.16
CA GLU A 102 -26.85 -47.59 -12.30
C GLU A 102 -27.55 -48.23 -13.52
N GLY A 103 -28.57 -47.58 -14.09
CA GLY A 103 -29.31 -48.11 -15.25
C GLY A 103 -28.66 -47.89 -16.61
N PHE A 104 -27.66 -47.00 -16.70
CA PHE A 104 -26.97 -46.66 -17.96
C PHE A 104 -25.49 -47.05 -17.94
N ASN A 105 -24.87 -47.07 -16.75
CA ASN A 105 -23.42 -47.21 -16.64
C ASN A 105 -22.94 -48.66 -16.59
N ASP A 106 -21.94 -48.96 -17.41
CA ASP A 106 -21.19 -50.22 -17.36
C ASP A 106 -20.05 -50.14 -16.31
N VAL A 107 -19.52 -51.30 -15.92
CA VAL A 107 -18.42 -51.40 -14.93
C VAL A 107 -17.18 -50.64 -15.40
N ASP A 108 -16.90 -50.65 -16.71
CA ASP A 108 -15.77 -49.92 -17.30
C ASP A 108 -15.99 -48.40 -17.28
N GLN A 109 -17.24 -47.93 -17.42
CA GLN A 109 -17.58 -46.51 -17.31
C GLN A 109 -17.45 -46.02 -15.87
N LEU A 110 -17.89 -46.83 -14.90
CA LEU A 110 -17.74 -46.52 -13.49
C LEU A 110 -16.26 -46.42 -13.07
N ALA A 111 -15.41 -47.29 -13.62
CA ALA A 111 -13.96 -47.25 -13.40
C ALA A 111 -13.31 -46.01 -14.04
N ALA A 112 -13.78 -45.59 -15.23
CA ALA A 112 -13.32 -44.38 -15.90
C ALA A 112 -13.71 -43.12 -15.12
N ASP A 113 -14.96 -43.01 -14.67
CA ASP A 113 -15.46 -41.88 -13.86
C ASP A 113 -14.65 -41.74 -12.56
N GLN A 114 -14.36 -42.87 -11.89
CA GLN A 114 -13.53 -42.87 -10.68
C GLN A 114 -12.09 -42.42 -10.95
N ALA A 115 -11.52 -42.80 -12.10
CA ALA A 115 -10.18 -42.35 -12.50
C ALA A 115 -10.14 -40.84 -12.79
N GLU A 116 -11.20 -40.28 -13.37
CA GLU A 116 -11.34 -38.86 -13.64
C GLU A 116 -11.48 -38.05 -12.33
N ILE A 117 -12.30 -38.52 -11.39
CA ILE A 117 -12.42 -37.93 -10.05
C ILE A 117 -11.04 -37.94 -9.34
N ALA A 118 -10.29 -39.03 -9.44
CA ALA A 118 -8.94 -39.11 -8.86
C ALA A 118 -7.95 -38.14 -9.54
N ASN A 119 -8.10 -37.88 -10.83
CA ASN A 119 -7.29 -36.88 -11.55
C ASN A 119 -7.65 -35.45 -11.13
N ALA A 120 -8.95 -35.15 -11.01
CA ALA A 120 -9.44 -33.86 -10.54
C ALA A 120 -8.90 -33.55 -9.13
N LEU A 121 -8.93 -34.52 -8.20
CA LEU A 121 -8.33 -34.39 -6.87
C LEU A 121 -6.83 -34.07 -6.93
N LYS A 122 -6.04 -34.81 -7.72
CA LYS A 122 -4.61 -34.52 -7.91
C LYS A 122 -4.37 -33.12 -8.49
N THR A 123 -5.27 -32.67 -9.37
CA THR A 123 -5.18 -31.34 -9.96
C THR A 123 -5.47 -30.25 -8.93
N ILE A 124 -6.47 -30.45 -8.05
CA ILE A 124 -6.76 -29.55 -6.93
C ILE A 124 -5.54 -29.44 -6.00
N ASP A 125 -4.94 -30.57 -5.61
CA ASP A 125 -3.71 -30.58 -4.78
C ASP A 125 -2.55 -29.84 -5.46
N ARG A 126 -2.40 -30.01 -6.78
CA ARG A 126 -1.40 -29.31 -7.59
C ARG A 126 -1.65 -27.80 -7.63
N ILE A 127 -2.91 -27.37 -7.76
CA ILE A 127 -3.28 -25.94 -7.74
C ILE A 127 -2.98 -25.36 -6.37
N SER A 128 -3.39 -26.03 -5.29
CA SER A 128 -3.10 -25.58 -3.91
C SER A 128 -1.60 -25.42 -3.65
N THR A 129 -0.79 -26.39 -4.08
CA THR A 129 0.66 -26.41 -3.80
C THR A 129 1.51 -25.52 -4.71
N ASN A 130 1.04 -25.21 -5.93
CA ASN A 130 1.79 -24.40 -6.90
C ASN A 130 1.29 -22.96 -7.02
N THR A 131 0.11 -22.62 -6.50
CA THR A 131 -0.37 -21.23 -6.53
C THR A 131 0.50 -20.35 -5.65
N GLN A 132 1.26 -19.46 -6.29
CA GLN A 132 2.20 -18.57 -5.64
C GLN A 132 2.08 -17.14 -6.16
N PHE A 133 2.25 -16.18 -5.27
CA PHE A 133 2.43 -14.77 -5.60
C PHE A 133 3.88 -14.37 -5.30
N GLY A 134 4.67 -14.14 -6.34
CA GLY A 134 6.13 -14.02 -6.21
C GLY A 134 6.73 -15.34 -5.69
N THR A 135 7.36 -15.31 -4.51
CA THR A 135 7.94 -16.48 -3.83
C THR A 135 7.03 -17.08 -2.76
N LYS A 136 5.84 -16.50 -2.56
CA LYS A 136 4.93 -16.85 -1.47
C LYS A 136 3.84 -17.79 -1.99
N LYS A 137 3.78 -19.02 -1.49
CA LYS A 137 2.60 -19.88 -1.63
C LYS A 137 1.41 -19.28 -0.88
N ILE A 138 0.21 -19.37 -1.44
CA ILE A 138 -0.97 -18.65 -0.91
C ILE A 138 -2.16 -19.55 -0.58
N LEU A 139 -2.19 -20.79 -1.11
CA LEU A 139 -3.32 -21.74 -0.95
C LEU A 139 -2.94 -23.05 -0.23
N ASP A 140 -1.74 -23.13 0.35
CA ASP A 140 -1.21 -24.35 0.98
C ASP A 140 -1.62 -24.53 2.45
N GLY A 141 -2.39 -23.58 3.01
CA GLY A 141 -2.79 -23.59 4.42
C GLY A 141 -1.65 -23.32 5.41
N SER A 142 -0.41 -23.16 4.94
CA SER A 142 0.76 -22.91 5.82
C SER A 142 0.79 -21.48 6.38
N LYS A 143 -0.14 -20.61 5.97
CA LYS A 143 -0.15 -19.18 6.27
C LYS A 143 -1.40 -18.72 6.99
N ASP A 144 -1.68 -19.32 8.14
CA ASP A 144 -2.76 -18.90 9.04
C ASP A 144 -2.57 -17.50 9.67
N ASN A 145 -1.49 -16.77 9.36
CA ASN A 145 -1.22 -15.44 9.91
C ASN A 145 -0.53 -14.48 8.90
N ILE A 146 -1.24 -14.05 7.85
CA ILE A 146 -0.88 -12.84 7.06
C ILE A 146 -1.80 -11.67 7.44
N ALA A 147 -2.22 -11.59 8.70
CA ALA A 147 -3.04 -10.51 9.23
C ALA A 147 -2.25 -9.64 10.22
N THR A 148 -0.97 -9.41 10.00
CA THR A 148 -0.30 -8.24 10.57
C THR A 148 -0.27 -7.16 9.50
N ILE A 149 -1.42 -6.51 9.34
CA ILE A 149 -1.45 -5.15 8.79
C ILE A 149 -0.57 -4.34 9.74
N THR A 150 0.60 -3.95 9.22
CA THR A 150 1.55 -3.06 9.86
C THR A 150 0.79 -1.90 10.50
N SER A 151 0.72 -1.92 11.84
CA SER A 151 0.20 -0.83 12.65
C SER A 151 0.87 0.47 12.20
N ALA A 152 0.08 1.45 11.79
CA ALA A 152 0.55 2.78 11.40
C ALA A 152 1.08 3.61 12.60
N ASN A 153 1.50 2.95 13.68
CA ASN A 153 1.74 3.57 14.97
C ASN A 153 2.97 2.98 15.69
N THR A 154 4.12 3.07 15.03
CA THR A 154 5.48 3.15 15.61
C THR A 154 6.38 3.79 14.55
#